data_AF-X1Q1Y6-F1
#
_entry.id   AF-X1Q1Y6-F1
#
_cell.length_a   1.000
_cell.length_b   1.000
_cell.length_c   1.000
_cell.angle_alpha   90.00
_cell.angle_beta   90.00
_cell.angle_gamma   90.00
#
_symmetry.space_group_name_H-M   'P 1'
#
loop_
_entity.id
_entity.type
_entity.pdbx_description
1 polymer ?
#
loop_
_entity_poly.entity_id
_entity_poly.type
_entity_poly.pdbx_seq_one_letter_code
_entity_poly.pdbx_strand_id
1 'polypeptide(L)'
;MNMRKGLDVSKIHPEIDRRLSVIDAVLRENGFVPELCNADPGNPADCESWADVAISWDDFTMNEVAEFKESLESKLGPDFSVEVEPDCIVVCYLFDSD
;
A
#
# COMPACT_ATOMS: atom_id res chain seq x y z
N MET A 1 -16.06 11.01 18.75
CA MET A 1 -14.92 10.21 19.24
C MET A 1 -14.75 9.06 18.26
N ASN A 2 -13.89 9.22 17.25
CA ASN A 2 -13.62 8.15 16.28
C ASN A 2 -12.65 7.17 16.92
N MET A 3 -13.15 6.01 17.32
CA MET A 3 -12.29 4.89 17.72
C MET A 3 -11.65 4.35 16.45
N ARG A 4 -10.51 4.92 16.02
CA ARG A 4 -9.64 4.28 15.04
C ARG A 4 -9.18 2.96 15.68
N LYS A 5 -9.78 1.83 15.27
CA LYS A 5 -9.28 0.50 15.62
C LYS A 5 -7.82 0.47 15.17
N GLY A 6 -6.91 0.24 16.11
CA GLY A 6 -5.48 0.21 15.80
C GLY A 6 -5.23 -0.82 14.69
N LEU A 7 -4.59 -0.37 13.62
CA LEU A 7 -4.08 -1.25 12.58
C LEU A 7 -3.21 -2.32 13.24
N ASP A 8 -3.49 -3.58 12.95
CA ASP A 8 -2.66 -4.68 13.40
C ASP A 8 -1.45 -4.81 12.48
N VAL A 9 -0.39 -4.06 12.78
CA VAL A 9 0.84 -4.05 11.97
C VAL A 9 1.53 -5.42 11.89
N SER A 10 1.19 -6.37 12.78
CA SER A 10 1.71 -7.74 12.70
C SER A 10 1.20 -8.51 11.48
N LYS A 11 0.17 -7.97 10.81
CA LYS A 11 -0.40 -8.49 9.57
C LYS A 11 0.25 -7.96 8.31
N ILE A 12 1.23 -7.04 8.41
CA ILE A 12 1.93 -6.55 7.24
C ILE A 12 2.89 -7.64 6.75
N HIS A 13 2.80 -7.99 5.47
CA HIS A 13 3.70 -8.96 4.87
C HIS A 13 5.17 -8.46 4.94
N PRO A 14 6.16 -9.30 5.25
CA PRO A 14 7.55 -8.87 5.43
C PRO A 14 8.16 -8.11 4.25
N GLU A 15 7.79 -8.46 3.02
CA GLU A 15 8.27 -7.74 1.84
C GLU A 15 7.67 -6.33 1.72
N ILE A 16 6.39 -6.15 2.11
CA ILE A 16 5.78 -4.83 2.20
C ILE A 16 6.43 -4.03 3.34
N ASP A 17 6.64 -4.66 4.51
CA ASP A 17 7.27 -4.02 5.67
C ASP A 17 8.64 -3.41 5.34
N ARG A 18 9.48 -4.16 4.60
CA ARG A 18 10.78 -3.65 4.09
C ARG A 18 10.66 -2.44 3.18
N ARG A 19 9.51 -2.26 2.52
CA ARG A 19 9.24 -1.17 1.57
C ARG A 19 8.42 -0.03 2.17
N LEU A 20 7.91 -0.14 3.40
CA LEU A 20 7.15 0.94 4.04
C LEU A 20 7.89 2.28 4.06
N SER A 21 9.21 2.26 4.26
CA SER A 21 10.03 3.48 4.23
C SER A 21 10.13 4.10 2.83
N VAL A 22 10.14 3.28 1.78
CA VAL A 22 10.11 3.74 0.38
C VAL A 22 8.74 4.34 0.07
N ILE A 23 7.68 3.65 0.47
CA ILE A 23 6.31 4.11 0.32
C ILE A 23 6.13 5.48 1.02
N ASP A 24 6.53 5.58 2.28
CA ASP A 24 6.45 6.82 3.05
C ASP A 24 7.24 7.96 2.40
N ALA A 25 8.47 7.68 1.92
CA ALA A 25 9.28 8.68 1.25
C ALA A 25 8.63 9.21 -0.04
N VAL A 26 8.13 8.34 -0.92
CA VAL A 26 7.49 8.74 -2.18
C VAL A 26 6.26 9.59 -1.93
N LEU A 27 5.43 9.16 -0.98
CA LEU A 27 4.19 9.84 -0.64
C LEU A 27 4.49 11.23 -0.07
N ARG A 28 5.46 11.34 0.85
CA ARG A 28 5.89 12.63 1.40
C ARG A 28 6.57 13.56 0.38
N GLU A 29 7.34 13.02 -0.56
CA GLU A 29 7.93 13.79 -1.67
C GLU A 29 6.85 14.48 -2.52
N ASN A 30 5.65 13.91 -2.58
CA ASN A 30 4.49 14.46 -3.28
C ASN A 30 3.55 15.25 -2.35
N GLY A 31 3.98 15.57 -1.12
CA GLY A 31 3.20 16.35 -0.15
C GLY A 31 2.12 15.57 0.59
N PHE A 32 2.08 14.25 0.45
CA PHE A 32 1.10 13.39 1.09
C PHE A 32 1.62 12.82 2.42
N VAL A 33 0.74 12.76 3.43
CA VAL A 33 1.04 12.17 4.74
C VAL A 33 0.39 10.80 4.79
N PRO A 34 1.15 9.72 4.60
CA PRO A 34 0.58 8.38 4.56
C PRO A 34 0.02 7.97 5.92
N GLU A 35 -1.22 7.48 5.90
CA GLU A 35 -1.83 6.79 7.02
C GLU A 35 -2.27 5.40 6.55
N LEU A 36 -1.65 4.36 7.12
CA LEU A 36 -2.05 2.98 6.86
C LEU A 36 -3.42 2.72 7.51
N CYS A 37 -4.38 2.28 6.71
CA CYS A 37 -5.75 2.02 7.15
C CYS A 37 -6.12 0.52 7.11
N ASN A 38 -5.43 -0.30 6.31
CA ASN A 38 -5.59 -1.74 6.28
C ASN A 38 -4.24 -2.45 6.04
N ALA A 39 -4.14 -3.69 6.49
CA ALA A 39 -3.04 -4.60 6.18
C ALA A 39 -3.59 -6.03 6.08
N ASP A 40 -3.43 -6.64 4.92
CA ASP A 40 -3.71 -8.05 4.67
C ASP A 40 -2.39 -8.79 4.44
N PRO A 41 -2.08 -9.83 5.23
CA PRO A 41 -0.86 -10.61 5.01
C PRO A 41 -0.95 -11.50 3.76
N GLY A 42 -2.12 -11.53 3.10
CA GLY A 42 -2.48 -12.55 2.13
C GLY A 42 -2.81 -13.87 2.82
N ASN A 43 -3.70 -14.66 2.24
CA ASN A 43 -3.93 -16.03 2.68
C ASN A 43 -3.38 -17.02 1.66
N PRO A 44 -2.30 -17.76 1.94
CA PRO A 44 -1.78 -18.78 1.02
C PRO A 44 -2.73 -19.97 0.80
N ALA A 45 -3.79 -20.10 1.59
CA ALA A 45 -4.82 -21.14 1.44
C ALA A 45 -6.01 -20.70 0.57
N ASP A 46 -6.24 -19.39 0.45
CA ASP A 46 -7.14 -18.85 -0.56
C ASP A 46 -6.28 -18.62 -1.80
N CYS A 47 -6.83 -18.70 -3.02
CA CYS A 47 -6.05 -18.45 -4.25
C CYS A 47 -5.61 -16.98 -4.41
N GLU A 48 -5.50 -16.23 -3.30
CA GLU A 48 -4.97 -14.89 -3.22
C GLU A 48 -3.46 -14.98 -3.34
N SER A 49 -2.98 -14.81 -4.57
CA SER A 49 -1.56 -14.77 -4.90
C SER A 49 -0.87 -13.48 -4.47
N TRP A 50 -1.36 -12.79 -3.43
CA TRP A 50 -0.84 -11.50 -3.02
C TRP A 50 -1.14 -11.16 -1.55
N ALA A 51 -0.35 -10.23 -1.01
CA ALA A 51 -0.56 -9.55 0.26
C ALA A 51 -0.64 -8.04 0.01
N ASP A 52 -1.27 -7.27 0.89
CA ASP A 52 -1.41 -5.83 0.69
C ASP A 52 -1.45 -4.96 1.94
N VAL A 53 -1.26 -3.67 1.70
CA VAL A 53 -1.61 -2.60 2.62
C VAL A 53 -2.41 -1.53 1.90
N ALA A 54 -3.42 -0.98 2.58
CA ALA A 54 -4.17 0.17 2.12
C ALA A 54 -3.72 1.44 2.86
N ILE A 55 -3.52 2.52 2.12
CA ILE A 55 -3.06 3.81 2.61
C ILE A 55 -4.08 4.87 2.23
N SER A 56 -4.70 5.53 3.21
CA SER A 56 -5.77 6.51 2.96
C SER A 56 -5.20 7.81 2.40
N TRP A 57 -5.66 8.28 1.24
CA TRP A 57 -5.17 9.53 0.61
C TRP A 57 -6.09 10.73 0.83
N ASP A 58 -6.74 10.81 1.98
CA ASP A 58 -7.57 11.96 2.36
C ASP A 58 -6.84 13.26 1.98
N ASP A 59 -7.55 14.17 1.30
CA ASP A 59 -7.09 15.48 0.77
C ASP A 59 -6.47 15.52 -0.64
N PHE A 60 -6.33 14.40 -1.34
CA PHE A 60 -5.91 14.40 -2.75
C PHE A 60 -7.09 14.16 -3.70
N THR A 61 -6.83 14.16 -5.01
CA THR A 61 -7.73 13.69 -6.07
C THR A 61 -7.16 12.43 -6.73
N MET A 62 -8.02 11.60 -7.32
CA MET A 62 -7.59 10.38 -8.02
C MET A 62 -6.55 10.66 -9.13
N ASN A 63 -6.58 11.85 -9.75
CA ASN A 63 -5.60 12.25 -10.76
C ASN A 63 -4.23 12.52 -10.14
N GLU A 64 -4.16 13.24 -9.01
CA GLU A 64 -2.90 13.49 -8.30
C GLU A 64 -2.29 12.17 -7.81
N VAL A 65 -3.13 11.23 -7.36
CA VAL A 65 -2.68 9.90 -6.94
C VAL A 65 -2.15 9.08 -8.12
N ALA A 66 -2.79 9.16 -9.28
CA ALA A 66 -2.33 8.49 -10.49
C ALA A 66 -0.95 8.99 -10.95
N GLU A 67 -0.63 10.27 -10.74
CA GLU A 67 0.67 10.85 -11.14
C GLU A 67 1.85 10.25 -10.37
N PHE A 68 1.69 9.95 -9.07
CA PHE A 68 2.76 9.33 -8.29
C PHE A 68 2.66 7.81 -8.19
N LYS A 69 1.57 7.19 -8.64
CA LYS A 69 1.44 5.73 -8.78
C LYS A 69 2.63 5.13 -9.54
N GLU A 70 2.93 5.65 -10.72
CA GLU A 70 4.04 5.14 -11.54
C GLU A 70 5.40 5.29 -10.84
N SER A 71 5.59 6.39 -10.11
CA SER A 71 6.80 6.63 -9.30
C SER A 71 6.92 5.61 -8.16
N LEU A 72 5.79 5.30 -7.52
CA LEU A 72 5.72 4.33 -6.44
C LEU A 72 6.04 2.91 -6.95
N GLU A 73 5.38 2.46 -8.02
CA GLU A 73 5.64 1.16 -8.65
C GLU A 73 7.11 1.03 -9.07
N SER A 74 7.66 2.06 -9.73
CA SER A 74 9.06 2.05 -10.17
C SER A 74 10.07 1.95 -9.00
N LYS A 75 9.75 2.50 -7.83
CA LYS A 75 10.63 2.47 -6.64
C LYS A 75 10.43 1.20 -5.79
N LEU A 76 9.24 0.60 -5.84
CA LEU A 76 8.94 -0.64 -5.12
C LEU A 76 9.60 -1.86 -5.77
N GLY A 77 9.58 -1.93 -7.10
CA GLY A 77 10.15 -3.03 -7.89
C GLY A 77 9.07 -3.89 -8.55
N PRO A 78 9.49 -4.90 -9.34
CA PRO A 78 8.60 -5.66 -10.23
C PRO A 78 7.61 -6.58 -9.50
N ASP A 79 7.92 -6.95 -8.26
CA ASP A 79 7.09 -7.87 -7.46
C ASP A 79 5.93 -7.13 -6.76
N PHE A 80 5.80 -5.83 -7.00
CA PHE A 80 4.78 -4.97 -6.40
C PHE A 80 3.88 -4.36 -7.47
N SER A 81 2.60 -4.26 -7.13
CA SER A 81 1.59 -3.54 -7.90
C SER A 81 0.97 -2.45 -7.02
N VAL A 82 0.60 -1.32 -7.60
CA VAL A 82 -0.10 -0.25 -6.89
C VAL A 82 -1.46 -0.03 -7.53
N GLU A 83 -2.52 -0.16 -6.76
CA GLU A 83 -3.88 0.14 -7.19
C GLU A 83 -4.38 1.42 -6.51
N VAL A 84 -5.14 2.21 -7.27
CA VAL A 84 -5.74 3.46 -6.77
C VAL A 84 -7.23 3.21 -6.64
N GLU A 85 -7.69 3.17 -5.41
CA GLU A 85 -9.10 3.06 -5.05
C GLU A 85 -9.67 4.44 -4.66
N PRO A 86 -11.00 4.62 -4.64
CA PRO A 86 -11.64 5.91 -4.38
C PRO A 86 -11.27 6.59 -3.05
N ASP A 87 -10.76 5.84 -2.07
CA ASP A 87 -10.44 6.31 -0.72
C ASP A 87 -9.07 5.83 -0.21
N CYS A 88 -8.39 4.94 -0.93
CA CYS A 88 -7.06 4.47 -0.56
C CYS A 88 -6.16 4.14 -1.77
N ILE A 89 -4.86 4.05 -1.50
CA ILE A 89 -3.88 3.42 -2.38
C ILE A 89 -3.62 2.04 -1.81
N VAL A 90 -3.77 1.01 -2.63
CA VAL A 90 -3.48 -0.37 -2.25
C VAL A 90 -2.13 -0.74 -2.83
N VAL A 91 -1.18 -1.12 -1.97
CA VAL A 91 0.14 -1.61 -2.39
C VAL A 91 0.16 -3.11 -2.18
N CYS A 92 0.20 -3.85 -3.29
CA CYS A 92 0.17 -5.31 -3.30
C CYS A 92 1.57 -5.86 -3.53
N TYR A 93 1.97 -6.85 -2.73
CA TYR A 93 3.09 -7.73 -3.03
C TYR A 93 2.55 -9.00 -3.68
N LEU A 94 3.01 -9.31 -4.89
CA LEU A 94 2.60 -10.50 -5.64
C LEU A 94 3.47 -11.68 -5.20
N PHE A 95 2.84 -12.76 -4.76
CA PHE A 95 3.54 -14.02 -4.52
C PHE A 95 3.97 -14.58 -5.87
N ASP A 96 5.27 -14.90 -6.00
CA ASP A 96 5.77 -15.66 -7.14
C ASP A 96 4.94 -16.94 -7.29
N SER A 97 4.17 -17.00 -8.36
CA SER A 97 3.46 -18.21 -8.77
C SER A 97 4.46 -19.11 -9.49
N ASP A 98 5.39 -19.70 -8.73
CA ASP A 98 6.26 -20.78 -9.22
C ASP A 98 5.46 -22.07 -9.52
#